data_AF-A0A9D9CM62-F1
#
_entry.id   AF-A0A9D9CM62-F1
#
_cell.length_a   1.000
_cell.length_b   1.000
_cell.length_c   1.000
_cell.angle_alpha   90.00
_cell.angle_beta   90.00
_cell.angle_gamma   90.00
#
_symmetry.space_group_name_H-M   'P 1'
#
loop_
_entity.id
_entity.type
_entity.pdbx_description
1 polymer ?
#
loop_
_entity_poly.entity_id
_entity_poly.type
_entity_poly.pdbx_seq_one_letter_code
_entity_poly.pdbx_strand_id
1 'polypeptide(L)'
;EFARSIPEETMQLIINNSSELTAEQAGLHEQYLNYQVSTSYALSLFHTLFNVTNTFVMIWFVKPIANIVSFIIKKKETDEEFQLKYISTGMLSTSELSILQVRKELGVYSDRMQRMFGMVRDLCKEENDNEFVKIYTRIEKYESISDRMEIEIADYLAKVAEGRLSSDSKHKTQTMLRIVSEIESVGDACFNLARILQRKRNDKSVYTPYMNDNVELMFNLIEGAIFQMTKTLNSDEELDIETFNRSLNIENEINNFRNQLKNQNAVNVNNHDYDYLASVTYMDTIVECEKMGDYVINVMEALRESEK
;
A
#
# COMPACT_ATOMS: atom_id res chain seq x y z
N GLU A 1 46.91 -28.07 8.72
CA GLU A 1 47.68 -29.27 9.16
C GLU A 1 48.04 -30.21 8.03
N PHE A 2 47.14 -30.51 7.07
CA PHE A 2 47.39 -31.45 5.97
C PHE A 2 48.63 -31.14 5.10
N ALA A 3 48.93 -29.87 4.82
CA ALA A 3 50.09 -29.49 4.00
C ALA A 3 51.46 -29.76 4.66
N ARG A 4 51.53 -29.86 6.00
CA ARG A 4 52.79 -30.13 6.73
C ARG A 4 53.12 -31.62 6.84
N SER A 5 52.18 -32.51 6.53
CA SER A 5 52.36 -33.97 6.54
C SER A 5 52.75 -34.54 5.19
N ILE A 6 52.90 -33.70 4.16
CA ILE A 6 53.27 -34.10 2.81
C ILE A 6 54.80 -34.00 2.67
N PRO A 7 55.51 -35.04 2.20
CA PRO A 7 56.96 -35.00 1.99
C PRO A 7 57.38 -33.82 1.09
N GLU A 8 58.51 -33.19 1.40
CA GLU A 8 58.97 -31.96 0.76
C GLU A 8 59.17 -32.12 -0.77
N GLU A 9 59.65 -33.28 -1.22
CA GLU A 9 59.75 -33.65 -2.64
C GLU A 9 58.39 -33.70 -3.34
N THR A 10 57.35 -34.19 -2.67
CA THR A 10 55.99 -34.24 -3.20
C THR A 10 55.39 -32.83 -3.30
N MET A 11 55.77 -31.92 -2.39
CA MET A 11 55.35 -30.52 -2.47
C MET A 11 56.05 -29.78 -3.63
N GLN A 12 57.34 -30.06 -3.88
CA GLN A 12 58.05 -29.50 -5.05
C GLN A 12 57.48 -29.99 -6.39
N LEU A 13 57.07 -31.25 -6.47
CA LEU A 13 56.34 -31.81 -7.61
C LEU A 13 55.00 -31.13 -7.89
N ILE A 14 54.35 -30.55 -6.87
CA ILE A 14 53.05 -29.86 -7.02
C ILE A 14 53.24 -28.38 -7.41
N ILE A 15 54.39 -27.76 -7.09
CA ILE A 15 54.61 -26.32 -7.17
C ILE A 15 55.48 -25.89 -8.37
N ASN A 16 56.41 -26.72 -8.85
CA ASN A 16 57.37 -26.32 -9.91
C ASN A 16 56.82 -26.47 -11.34
N ASN A 17 57.22 -25.55 -12.22
CA ASN A 17 56.93 -25.61 -13.66
C ASN A 17 57.61 -26.82 -14.32
N SER A 18 56.90 -27.43 -15.28
CA SER A 18 57.22 -28.68 -16.00
C SER A 18 58.62 -28.82 -16.62
N SER A 19 59.44 -27.76 -16.63
CA SER A 19 60.76 -27.69 -17.26
C SER A 19 61.93 -28.25 -16.44
N GLU A 20 61.75 -28.55 -15.14
CA GLU A 20 62.83 -29.07 -14.27
C GLU A 20 62.62 -30.53 -13.83
N LEU A 21 61.60 -31.21 -14.36
CA LEU A 21 61.20 -32.55 -13.95
C LEU A 21 61.85 -33.64 -14.82
N THR A 22 62.31 -34.73 -14.19
CA THR A 22 62.75 -35.93 -14.93
C THR A 22 61.56 -36.58 -15.65
N ALA A 23 61.82 -37.38 -16.70
CA ALA A 23 60.75 -37.97 -17.52
C ALA A 23 59.73 -38.81 -16.73
N GLU A 24 60.18 -39.49 -15.67
CA GLU A 24 59.31 -40.26 -14.77
C GLU A 24 58.46 -39.35 -13.87
N GLN A 25 59.07 -38.27 -13.34
CA GLN A 25 58.39 -37.27 -12.52
C GLN A 25 57.37 -36.43 -13.33
N ALA A 26 57.66 -36.13 -14.59
CA ALA A 26 56.74 -35.45 -15.49
C ALA A 26 55.48 -36.28 -15.76
N GLY A 27 55.63 -37.61 -15.95
CA GLY A 27 54.50 -38.52 -16.12
C GLY A 27 53.61 -38.62 -14.88
N LEU A 28 54.20 -38.65 -13.68
CA LEU A 28 53.46 -38.63 -12.41
C LEU A 28 52.75 -37.30 -12.17
N HIS A 29 53.36 -36.17 -12.53
CA HIS A 29 52.76 -34.83 -12.43
C HIS A 29 51.56 -34.68 -13.38
N GLU A 30 51.67 -35.16 -14.61
CA GLU A 30 50.56 -35.17 -15.57
C GLU A 30 49.39 -36.05 -15.05
N GLN A 31 49.70 -37.20 -14.46
CA GLN A 31 48.69 -38.06 -13.85
C GLN A 31 48.00 -37.37 -12.66
N TYR A 32 48.74 -36.65 -11.82
CA TYR A 32 48.19 -35.87 -10.71
C TYR A 32 47.26 -34.75 -11.18
N LEU A 33 47.67 -33.97 -12.18
CA LEU A 33 46.82 -32.92 -12.77
C LEU A 33 45.52 -33.49 -13.35
N ASN A 34 45.60 -34.63 -14.04
CA ASN A 34 44.42 -35.32 -14.55
C ASN A 34 43.48 -35.78 -13.44
N TYR A 35 44.00 -36.30 -12.32
CA TYR A 35 43.18 -36.64 -11.15
C TYR A 35 42.56 -35.40 -10.49
N GLN A 36 43.28 -34.29 -10.39
CA GLN A 36 42.77 -33.05 -9.81
C GLN A 36 41.63 -32.46 -10.66
N VAL A 37 41.82 -32.43 -11.97
CA VAL A 37 40.79 -31.98 -12.93
C VAL A 37 39.57 -32.92 -12.89
N SER A 38 39.79 -34.24 -12.91
CA SER A 38 38.72 -35.24 -12.81
C SER A 38 37.92 -35.11 -11.51
N THR A 39 38.58 -34.87 -10.38
CA THR A 39 37.93 -34.71 -9.07
C THR A 39 37.08 -33.43 -9.03
N SER A 40 37.56 -32.33 -9.61
CA SER A 40 36.81 -31.07 -9.71
C SER A 40 35.54 -31.21 -10.56
N TYR A 41 35.65 -31.89 -11.71
CA TYR A 41 34.49 -32.20 -12.55
C TYR A 41 33.51 -33.15 -11.86
N ALA A 42 34.00 -34.17 -11.15
CA ALA A 42 33.14 -35.09 -10.42
C ALA A 42 32.37 -34.39 -9.29
N LEU A 43 33.03 -33.49 -8.55
CA LEU A 43 32.40 -32.74 -7.46
C LEU A 43 31.34 -31.76 -7.98
N SER A 44 31.65 -31.02 -9.05
CA SER A 44 30.68 -30.11 -9.68
C SER A 44 29.48 -30.86 -10.25
N LEU A 45 29.72 -31.95 -11.00
CA LEU A 45 28.65 -32.80 -11.54
C LEU A 45 27.79 -33.41 -10.43
N PHE A 46 28.40 -33.85 -9.32
CA PHE A 46 27.67 -34.36 -8.17
C PHE A 46 26.73 -33.29 -7.59
N HIS A 47 27.21 -32.08 -7.32
CA HIS A 47 26.37 -31.01 -6.80
C HIS A 47 25.25 -30.59 -7.76
N THR A 48 25.55 -30.49 -9.06
CA THR A 48 24.54 -30.19 -10.07
C THR A 48 23.48 -31.28 -10.15
N LEU A 49 23.90 -32.55 -10.24
CA LEU A 49 22.98 -33.68 -10.35
C LEU A 49 22.15 -33.86 -9.08
N PHE A 50 22.76 -33.70 -7.90
CA PHE A 50 22.07 -33.74 -6.62
C PHE A 50 20.98 -32.66 -6.55
N ASN A 51 21.30 -31.41 -6.89
CA ASN A 51 20.33 -30.32 -6.86
C ASN A 51 19.22 -30.52 -7.89
N VAL A 52 19.55 -30.88 -9.14
CA VAL A 52 18.56 -31.12 -10.20
C VAL A 52 17.62 -32.27 -9.81
N THR A 53 18.17 -33.38 -9.33
CA THR A 53 17.38 -34.54 -8.90
C THR A 53 16.47 -34.18 -7.72
N ASN A 54 17.00 -33.47 -6.72
CA ASN A 54 16.21 -33.02 -5.58
C ASN A 54 15.08 -32.09 -6.01
N THR A 55 15.32 -31.15 -6.94
CA THR A 55 14.28 -30.29 -7.48
C THR A 55 13.18 -31.09 -8.17
N PHE A 56 13.53 -32.08 -9.02
CA PHE A 56 12.56 -32.95 -9.67
C PHE A 56 11.70 -33.75 -8.68
N VAL A 57 12.31 -34.23 -7.59
CA VAL A 57 11.58 -34.90 -6.50
C VAL A 57 10.69 -33.91 -5.76
N MET A 58 11.19 -32.72 -5.41
CA MET A 58 10.48 -31.72 -4.60
C MET A 58 9.21 -31.19 -5.26
N ILE A 59 9.15 -31.14 -6.61
CA ILE A 59 7.95 -30.68 -7.35
C ILE A 59 6.68 -31.43 -6.90
N TRP A 60 6.79 -32.73 -6.61
CA TRP A 60 5.67 -33.55 -6.16
C TRP A 60 5.26 -33.27 -4.70
N PHE A 61 6.17 -32.71 -3.90
CA PHE A 61 5.95 -32.37 -2.49
C PHE A 61 5.53 -30.91 -2.27
N VAL A 62 5.47 -30.08 -3.32
CA VAL A 62 5.03 -28.68 -3.22
C VAL A 62 3.63 -28.57 -2.61
N LYS A 63 2.66 -29.35 -3.11
CA LYS A 63 1.28 -29.33 -2.59
C LYS A 63 1.18 -29.81 -1.13
N PRO A 64 1.77 -30.96 -0.74
CA PRO A 64 1.81 -31.39 0.67
C PRO A 64 2.44 -30.34 1.60
N ILE A 65 3.58 -29.77 1.23
CA ILE A 65 4.27 -28.74 2.03
C ILE A 65 3.40 -27.49 2.16
N ALA A 66 2.83 -27.01 1.06
CA ALA A 66 1.92 -25.86 1.08
C ALA A 66 0.71 -26.09 2.01
N ASN A 67 0.11 -27.28 1.95
CA ASN A 67 -1.01 -27.63 2.83
C ASN A 67 -0.61 -27.68 4.31
N ILE A 68 0.57 -28.22 4.62
CA ILE A 68 1.10 -28.25 6.01
C ILE A 68 1.36 -26.82 6.50
N VAL A 69 1.98 -25.98 5.68
CA VAL A 69 2.26 -24.58 6.04
C VAL A 69 0.96 -23.80 6.24
N SER A 70 -0.02 -23.93 5.34
CA SER A 70 -1.33 -23.28 5.49
C SER A 70 -2.16 -23.84 6.66
N PHE A 71 -1.89 -25.08 7.09
CA PHE A 71 -2.51 -25.67 8.26
C PHE A 71 -1.88 -25.19 9.58
N ILE A 72 -0.55 -25.07 9.61
CA ILE A 72 0.21 -24.57 10.77
C ILE A 72 0.02 -23.06 10.94
N ILE A 73 0.06 -22.32 9.83
CA ILE A 73 -0.18 -20.89 9.77
C ILE A 73 -1.64 -20.67 9.35
N LYS A 74 -2.56 -20.80 10.30
CA LYS A 74 -3.95 -20.39 10.09
C LYS A 74 -3.98 -18.87 9.86
N LYS A 75 -4.45 -18.42 8.69
CA LYS A 75 -4.91 -17.04 8.52
C LYS A 75 -5.97 -16.78 9.59
N LYS A 76 -5.68 -15.92 10.57
CA LYS A 76 -6.76 -15.31 11.34
C LYS A 76 -7.55 -14.46 10.34
N GLU A 77 -8.85 -14.65 10.25
CA GLU A 77 -9.74 -13.79 9.44
C GLU A 77 -9.81 -12.35 9.98
N THR A 78 -9.16 -12.09 11.10
CA THR A 78 -8.93 -10.76 11.67
C THR A 78 -7.44 -10.60 11.89
N ASP A 79 -6.87 -9.54 11.31
CA ASP A 79 -5.44 -9.16 11.36
C ASP A 79 -4.65 -9.59 10.14
N GLU A 80 -4.96 -8.95 9.00
CA GLU A 80 -3.85 -8.44 8.20
C GLU A 80 -3.03 -7.52 9.13
N GLU A 81 -1.87 -8.01 9.59
CA GLU A 81 -0.81 -7.09 9.98
C GLU A 81 -0.57 -6.20 8.77
N PHE A 82 -0.84 -4.91 8.96
CA PHE A 82 -0.62 -3.92 7.92
C PHE A 82 0.85 -3.97 7.49
N GLN A 83 1.06 -4.15 6.20
CA GLN A 83 2.35 -4.01 5.53
C GLN A 83 2.09 -3.32 4.19
N LEU A 84 2.96 -2.36 3.83
CA LEU A 84 2.96 -1.79 2.50
C LEU A 84 3.19 -2.88 1.45
N LYS A 85 2.50 -2.79 0.31
CA LYS A 85 2.53 -3.83 -0.72
C LYS A 85 3.76 -3.74 -1.62
N TYR A 86 4.20 -2.53 -1.94
CA TYR A 86 5.24 -2.28 -2.93
C TYR A 86 6.53 -1.72 -2.32
N ILE A 87 6.46 -1.01 -1.20
CA ILE A 87 7.62 -0.40 -0.51
C ILE A 87 8.39 -1.40 0.37
N SER A 88 7.76 -2.51 0.76
CA SER A 88 8.34 -3.56 1.63
C SER A 88 9.50 -4.36 1.03
N THR A 89 9.82 -4.17 -0.26
CA THR A 89 10.90 -4.90 -0.96
C THR A 89 12.29 -4.26 -0.80
N GLY A 90 12.39 -3.16 -0.05
CA GLY A 90 13.63 -2.40 0.13
C GLY A 90 13.85 -1.34 -0.95
N MET A 91 14.81 -0.44 -0.73
CA MET A 91 15.12 0.65 -1.68
C MET A 91 15.64 0.10 -3.01
N LEU A 92 15.05 0.56 -4.11
CA LEU A 92 15.55 0.26 -5.44
C LEU A 92 16.82 1.06 -5.76
N SER A 93 17.61 0.55 -6.70
CA SER A 93 18.92 1.10 -7.07
C SER A 93 18.84 2.48 -7.74
N THR A 94 17.67 2.85 -8.26
CA THR A 94 17.43 4.15 -8.90
C THR A 94 16.23 4.83 -8.26
N SER A 95 16.39 6.13 -7.98
CA SER A 95 15.35 6.93 -7.33
C SER A 95 14.05 7.03 -8.16
N GLU A 96 14.14 6.97 -9.49
CA GLU A 96 12.97 6.97 -10.37
C GLU A 96 12.10 5.72 -10.19
N LEU A 97 12.72 4.54 -10.01
CA LEU A 97 11.96 3.31 -9.77
C LEU A 97 11.32 3.31 -8.38
N SER A 98 11.98 3.90 -7.38
CA SER A 98 11.41 4.07 -6.05
C SER A 98 10.17 4.98 -6.05
N ILE A 99 10.18 6.04 -6.85
CA ILE A 99 9.01 6.93 -7.05
C ILE A 99 7.83 6.16 -7.66
N LEU A 100 8.08 5.25 -8.61
CA LEU A 100 7.02 4.41 -9.18
C LEU A 100 6.40 3.44 -8.14
N GLN A 101 7.20 2.91 -7.22
CA GLN A 101 6.67 2.08 -6.12
C GLN A 101 5.76 2.89 -5.21
N VAL A 102 6.13 4.13 -4.89
CA VAL A 102 5.27 5.02 -4.11
C VAL A 102 3.96 5.28 -4.82
N ARG A 103 3.96 5.58 -6.12
CA ARG A 103 2.71 5.79 -6.88
C ARG A 103 1.77 4.59 -6.78
N LYS A 104 2.30 3.37 -6.92
CA LYS A 104 1.51 2.13 -6.76
C LYS A 104 0.98 1.96 -5.33
N GLU A 105 1.75 2.37 -4.34
CA GLU A 105 1.32 2.35 -2.94
C GLU A 105 0.23 3.38 -2.66
N LEU A 106 0.28 4.58 -3.26
CA LEU A 106 -0.79 5.58 -3.19
C LEU A 106 -2.10 5.05 -3.79
N GLY A 107 -2.04 4.28 -4.88
CA GLY A 107 -3.20 3.54 -5.41
C GLY A 107 -3.82 2.62 -4.36
N VAL A 108 -3.01 1.76 -3.73
CA VAL A 108 -3.46 0.86 -2.65
C VAL A 108 -3.99 1.63 -1.43
N TYR A 109 -3.39 2.77 -1.12
CA TYR A 109 -3.83 3.65 -0.03
C TYR A 109 -5.23 4.18 -0.33
N SER A 110 -5.43 4.71 -1.54
CA SER A 110 -6.74 5.21 -1.98
C SER A 110 -7.82 4.11 -2.04
N ASP A 111 -7.48 2.86 -2.42
CA ASP A 111 -8.40 1.71 -2.37
C ASP A 111 -8.84 1.39 -0.93
N ARG A 112 -7.98 1.62 0.05
CA ARG A 112 -8.32 1.46 1.47
C ARG A 112 -9.27 2.56 1.93
N MET A 113 -9.04 3.82 1.51
CA MET A 113 -9.94 4.94 1.81
C MET A 113 -11.33 4.75 1.20
N GLN A 114 -11.40 4.29 -0.05
CA GLN A 114 -12.68 3.97 -0.69
C GLN A 114 -13.45 2.90 0.08
N ARG A 115 -12.76 1.83 0.53
CA ARG A 115 -13.39 0.79 1.36
C ARG A 115 -13.82 1.32 2.72
N MET A 116 -13.03 2.19 3.35
CA MET A 116 -13.37 2.81 4.63
C MET A 116 -14.62 3.69 4.51
N PHE A 117 -14.74 4.48 3.44
CA PHE A 117 -15.94 5.26 3.17
C PHE A 117 -17.18 4.37 2.92
N GLY A 118 -17.02 3.24 2.23
CA GLY A 118 -18.08 2.23 2.12
C GLY A 118 -18.59 1.74 3.48
N MET A 119 -17.70 1.52 4.44
CA MET A 119 -18.08 1.16 5.81
C MET A 119 -18.81 2.29 6.54
N VAL A 120 -18.46 3.56 6.29
CA VAL A 120 -19.20 4.71 6.85
C VAL A 120 -20.65 4.73 6.34
N ARG A 121 -20.87 4.42 5.05
CA ARG A 121 -22.22 4.30 4.48
C ARG A 121 -22.99 3.14 5.11
N ASP A 122 -22.36 1.98 5.29
CA ASP A 122 -22.96 0.84 5.97
C ASP A 122 -23.33 1.19 7.42
N LEU A 123 -22.42 1.87 8.15
CA LEU A 123 -22.65 2.33 9.51
C LEU A 123 -23.85 3.28 9.63
N CYS A 124 -24.04 4.15 8.62
CA CYS A 124 -25.16 5.10 8.58
C CYS A 124 -26.53 4.41 8.45
N LYS A 125 -26.57 3.23 7.80
CA LYS A 125 -27.79 2.45 7.54
C LYS A 125 -28.03 1.34 8.56
N GLU A 126 -27.01 0.98 9.33
CA GLU A 126 -27.10 -0.09 10.33
C GLU A 126 -28.06 0.31 11.45
N GLU A 127 -28.94 -0.62 11.84
CA GLU A 127 -29.92 -0.46 12.92
C GLU A 127 -29.52 -1.27 14.16
N ASN A 128 -28.89 -2.43 13.96
CA ASN A 128 -28.47 -3.35 15.01
C ASN A 128 -27.25 -2.80 15.79
N ASP A 129 -27.36 -2.72 17.12
CA ASP A 129 -26.29 -2.20 17.97
C ASP A 129 -24.99 -3.01 17.90
N ASN A 130 -25.07 -4.34 17.81
CA ASN A 130 -23.88 -5.19 17.76
C ASN A 130 -23.14 -5.04 16.43
N GLU A 131 -23.87 -4.99 15.31
CA GLU A 131 -23.26 -4.77 14.00
C GLU A 131 -22.73 -3.33 13.87
N PHE A 132 -23.43 -2.34 14.42
CA PHE A 132 -22.96 -0.96 14.47
C PHE A 132 -21.59 -0.87 15.15
N VAL A 133 -21.44 -1.48 16.33
CA VAL A 133 -20.16 -1.48 17.06
C VAL A 133 -19.06 -2.17 16.25
N LYS A 134 -19.37 -3.30 15.59
CA LYS A 134 -18.39 -3.99 14.73
C LYS A 134 -17.91 -3.13 13.56
N ILE A 135 -18.84 -2.48 12.85
CA ILE A 135 -18.50 -1.61 11.71
C ILE A 135 -17.70 -0.40 12.21
N TYR A 136 -18.13 0.24 13.31
CA TYR A 136 -17.43 1.37 13.92
C TYR A 136 -15.98 1.02 14.29
N THR A 137 -15.77 -0.08 15.03
CA THR A 137 -14.42 -0.54 15.41
C THR A 137 -13.58 -0.91 14.18
N ARG A 138 -14.20 -1.38 13.10
CA ARG A 138 -13.51 -1.64 11.85
C ARG A 138 -13.05 -0.34 11.17
N ILE A 139 -13.86 0.71 11.19
CA ILE A 139 -13.49 2.05 10.67
C ILE A 139 -12.33 2.61 11.50
N GLU A 140 -12.42 2.57 12.83
CA GLU A 140 -11.33 2.98 13.74
C GLU A 140 -10.02 2.26 13.41
N LYS A 141 -10.08 0.93 13.19
CA LYS A 141 -8.89 0.18 12.77
C LYS A 141 -8.35 0.61 11.40
N TYR A 142 -9.21 1.02 10.47
CA TYR A 142 -8.79 1.50 9.15
C TYR A 142 -8.12 2.87 9.22
N GLU A 143 -8.59 3.77 10.09
CA GLU A 143 -7.90 5.03 10.40
C GLU A 143 -6.49 4.75 10.93
N SER A 144 -6.34 3.87 11.91
CA SER A 144 -5.00 3.57 12.44
C SER A 144 -4.11 2.79 11.46
N ILE A 145 -4.67 2.24 10.39
CA ILE A 145 -3.91 1.72 9.24
C ILE A 145 -3.50 2.88 8.33
N SER A 146 -4.38 3.84 8.10
CA SER A 146 -4.13 5.09 7.36
C SER A 146 -2.91 5.83 7.91
N ASP A 147 -2.88 6.11 9.22
CA ASP A 147 -1.75 6.80 9.87
C ASP A 147 -0.42 6.09 9.64
N ARG A 148 -0.43 4.75 9.74
CA ARG A 148 0.78 3.95 9.49
C ARG A 148 1.19 3.98 8.03
N MET A 149 0.23 4.01 7.09
CA MET A 149 0.52 4.20 5.67
C MET A 149 1.18 5.55 5.43
N GLU A 150 0.65 6.62 6.01
CA GLU A 150 1.26 7.95 5.89
C GLU A 150 2.72 7.92 6.35
N ILE A 151 2.96 7.45 7.59
CA ILE A 151 4.30 7.45 8.18
C ILE A 151 5.27 6.60 7.34
N GLU A 152 4.89 5.37 6.98
CA GLU A 152 5.78 4.47 6.25
C GLU A 152 6.08 4.97 4.81
N ILE A 153 5.09 5.56 4.13
CA ILE A 153 5.29 6.13 2.79
C ILE A 153 6.13 7.41 2.89
N ALA A 154 5.88 8.27 3.87
CA ALA A 154 6.65 9.49 4.09
C ALA A 154 8.12 9.20 4.42
N ASP A 155 8.38 8.23 5.31
CA ASP A 155 9.73 7.76 5.63
C ASP A 155 10.45 7.19 4.41
N TYR A 156 9.72 6.47 3.54
CA TYR A 156 10.29 5.97 2.30
C TYR A 156 10.65 7.12 1.33
N LEU A 157 9.74 8.09 1.15
CA LEU A 157 9.98 9.28 0.33
C LEU A 157 11.15 10.12 0.85
N ALA A 158 11.31 10.26 2.17
CA ALA A 158 12.45 10.93 2.78
C ALA A 158 13.78 10.23 2.45
N LYS A 159 13.84 8.90 2.53
CA LYS A 159 15.02 8.12 2.11
C LYS A 159 15.31 8.25 0.63
N VAL A 160 14.28 8.30 -0.22
CA VAL A 160 14.44 8.58 -1.65
C VAL A 160 15.04 9.98 -1.87
N ALA A 161 14.65 10.97 -1.07
CA ALA A 161 15.15 12.34 -1.13
C ALA A 161 16.63 12.50 -0.74
N GLU A 162 17.15 11.64 0.14
CA GLU A 162 18.57 11.61 0.53
C GLU A 162 19.50 11.14 -0.60
N GLY A 163 18.94 10.43 -1.58
CA GLY A 163 19.66 9.97 -2.77
C GLY A 163 20.05 11.11 -3.73
N ARG A 164 20.79 10.76 -4.78
CA ARG A 164 21.06 11.70 -5.89
C ARG A 164 19.81 11.85 -6.76
N LEU A 165 18.96 12.82 -6.41
CA LEU A 165 17.78 13.17 -7.20
C LEU A 165 18.06 14.26 -8.25
N SER A 166 17.47 14.10 -9.43
CA SER A 166 17.28 15.19 -10.39
C SER A 166 16.32 16.26 -9.80
N SER A 167 16.26 17.45 -10.39
CA SER A 167 15.30 18.48 -9.97
C SER A 167 13.84 18.01 -10.12
N ASP A 168 13.55 17.28 -11.19
CA ASP A 168 12.24 16.68 -11.46
C ASP A 168 11.86 15.65 -10.39
N SER A 169 12.76 14.74 -10.05
CA SER A 169 12.51 13.75 -9.00
C SER A 169 12.31 14.37 -7.63
N LYS A 170 13.03 15.46 -7.29
CA LYS A 170 12.80 16.20 -6.03
C LYS A 170 11.41 16.80 -5.98
N HIS A 171 10.98 17.41 -7.08
CA HIS A 171 9.64 17.98 -7.17
C HIS A 171 8.57 16.90 -7.01
N LYS A 172 8.70 15.78 -7.74
CA LYS A 172 7.81 14.62 -7.61
C LYS A 172 7.74 14.05 -6.19
N THR A 173 8.87 13.91 -5.50
CA THR A 173 8.91 13.47 -4.10
C THR A 173 8.13 14.42 -3.18
N GLN A 174 8.29 15.73 -3.34
CA GLN A 174 7.56 16.73 -2.55
C GLN A 174 6.04 16.68 -2.82
N THR A 175 5.66 16.55 -4.09
CA THR A 175 4.26 16.46 -4.47
C THR A 175 3.63 15.15 -3.98
N MET A 176 4.38 14.04 -3.98
CA MET A 176 3.92 12.78 -3.39
C MET A 176 3.70 12.88 -1.89
N LEU A 177 4.56 13.58 -1.13
CA LEU A 177 4.33 13.82 0.29
C LEU A 177 3.02 14.58 0.52
N ARG A 178 2.74 15.61 -0.30
CA ARG A 178 1.44 16.32 -0.25
C ARG A 178 0.29 15.36 -0.51
N ILE A 179 0.36 14.51 -1.55
CA ILE A 179 -0.68 13.53 -1.85
C ILE A 179 -0.89 12.56 -0.68
N VAL A 180 0.17 12.08 -0.03
CA VAL A 180 0.06 11.18 1.12
C VAL A 180 -0.77 11.82 2.23
N SER A 181 -0.47 13.07 2.61
CA SER A 181 -1.18 13.76 3.68
C SER A 181 -2.64 14.09 3.30
N GLU A 182 -2.92 14.45 2.05
CA GLU A 182 -4.31 14.67 1.61
C GLU A 182 -5.12 13.35 1.61
N ILE A 183 -4.51 12.20 1.28
CA ILE A 183 -5.16 10.89 1.41
C ILE A 183 -5.41 10.52 2.88
N GLU A 184 -4.47 10.83 3.78
CA GLU A 184 -4.67 10.66 5.23
C GLU A 184 -5.87 11.49 5.72
N SER A 185 -5.99 12.73 5.27
CA SER A 185 -7.10 13.62 5.64
C SER A 185 -8.47 13.08 5.17
N VAL A 186 -8.52 12.30 4.08
CA VAL A 186 -9.73 11.55 3.68
C VAL A 186 -10.07 10.44 4.69
N GLY A 187 -9.06 9.73 5.19
CA GLY A 187 -9.21 8.71 6.24
C GLY A 187 -9.74 9.31 7.55
N ASP A 188 -9.15 10.42 7.97
CA ASP A 188 -9.58 11.21 9.12
C ASP A 188 -11.04 11.66 9.00
N ALA A 189 -11.42 12.20 7.84
CA ALA A 189 -12.80 12.60 7.57
C ALA A 189 -13.77 11.40 7.64
N CYS A 190 -13.36 10.21 7.18
CA CYS A 190 -14.16 8.98 7.32
C CYS A 190 -14.37 8.62 8.80
N PHE A 191 -13.33 8.73 9.63
CA PHE A 191 -13.45 8.42 11.04
C PHE A 191 -14.28 9.48 11.79
N ASN A 192 -14.13 10.75 11.44
CA ASN A 192 -14.98 11.83 11.96
C ASN A 192 -16.45 11.61 11.63
N LEU A 193 -16.79 11.20 10.40
CA LEU A 193 -18.15 10.81 10.03
C LEU A 193 -18.67 9.67 10.91
N ALA A 194 -17.87 8.63 11.15
CA ALA A 194 -18.25 7.53 12.04
C ALA A 194 -18.53 8.02 13.47
N ARG A 195 -17.72 8.95 13.99
CA ARG A 195 -17.93 9.58 15.31
C ARG A 195 -19.21 10.42 15.36
N ILE A 196 -19.52 11.17 14.30
CA ILE A 196 -20.78 11.92 14.18
C ILE A 196 -21.97 10.97 14.20
N LEU A 197 -21.90 9.85 13.47
CA LEU A 197 -22.96 8.82 13.44
C LEU A 197 -23.13 8.12 14.80
N GLN A 198 -22.03 7.82 15.49
CA GLN A 198 -22.07 7.27 16.85
C GLN A 198 -22.73 8.25 17.82
N ARG A 199 -22.39 9.54 17.76
CA ARG A 199 -23.02 10.58 18.57
C ARG A 199 -24.52 10.68 18.28
N LYS A 200 -24.92 10.74 17.00
CA LYS A 200 -26.33 10.71 16.57
C LYS A 200 -27.10 9.54 17.18
N ARG A 201 -26.50 8.33 17.19
CA ARG A 201 -27.09 7.13 17.79
C ARG A 201 -27.22 7.25 19.31
N ASN A 202 -26.16 7.68 20.01
CA ASN A 202 -26.16 7.87 21.46
C ASN A 202 -27.22 8.87 21.92
N ASP A 203 -27.35 9.96 21.15
CA ASP A 203 -28.33 11.02 21.37
C ASP A 203 -29.76 10.62 20.97
N LYS A 204 -29.94 9.43 20.37
CA LYS A 204 -31.20 8.92 19.80
C LYS A 204 -31.84 9.91 18.83
N SER A 205 -30.98 10.66 18.11
CA SER A 205 -31.41 11.66 17.16
C SER A 205 -31.90 10.99 15.87
N VAL A 206 -33.14 11.29 15.51
CA VAL A 206 -33.81 10.74 14.33
C VAL A 206 -33.83 11.78 13.23
N TYR A 207 -33.22 11.44 12.10
CA TYR A 207 -33.29 12.25 10.90
C TYR A 207 -34.64 12.07 10.22
N THR A 208 -35.18 13.17 9.69
CA THR A 208 -36.37 13.11 8.84
C THR A 208 -36.03 12.37 7.53
N PRO A 209 -37.03 11.81 6.80
CA PRO A 209 -36.78 11.13 5.53
C PRO A 209 -35.99 11.99 4.53
N TYR A 210 -36.36 13.28 4.39
CA TYR A 210 -35.65 14.23 3.54
C TYR A 210 -34.19 14.44 3.95
N MET A 211 -33.88 14.47 5.25
CA MET A 211 -32.48 14.57 5.71
C MET A 211 -31.67 13.34 5.33
N ASN A 212 -32.26 12.13 5.48
CA ASN A 212 -31.60 10.89 5.06
C ASN A 212 -31.36 10.88 3.54
N ASP A 213 -32.33 11.32 2.75
CA ASP A 213 -32.20 11.42 1.29
C ASP A 213 -31.06 12.38 0.89
N ASN A 214 -30.93 13.52 1.59
CA ASN A 214 -29.83 14.45 1.33
C ASN A 214 -28.47 13.90 1.75
N VAL A 215 -28.39 13.21 2.89
CA VAL A 215 -27.15 12.54 3.33
C VAL A 215 -26.74 11.49 2.30
N GLU A 216 -27.67 10.68 1.83
CA GLU A 216 -27.39 9.67 0.79
C GLU A 216 -26.93 10.32 -0.51
N LEU A 217 -27.56 11.42 -0.94
CA LEU A 217 -27.13 12.17 -2.12
C LEU A 217 -25.72 12.74 -1.95
N MET A 218 -25.41 13.32 -0.78
CA MET A 218 -24.06 13.81 -0.48
C MET A 218 -23.04 12.66 -0.50
N PHE A 219 -23.38 11.52 0.10
CA PHE A 219 -22.51 10.34 0.09
C PHE A 219 -22.27 9.79 -1.32
N ASN A 220 -23.24 9.87 -2.22
CA ASN A 220 -23.06 9.48 -3.62
C ASN A 220 -22.07 10.41 -4.36
N LEU A 221 -22.12 11.73 -4.09
CA LEU A 221 -21.17 12.68 -4.66
C LEU A 221 -19.74 12.39 -4.18
N ILE A 222 -19.58 12.17 -2.87
CA ILE A 222 -18.29 11.83 -2.26
C ILE A 222 -17.75 10.48 -2.75
N GLU A 223 -18.60 9.46 -2.86
CA GLU A 223 -18.20 8.18 -3.45
C GLU A 223 -17.71 8.35 -4.89
N GLY A 224 -18.40 9.19 -5.67
CA GLY A 224 -17.98 9.55 -7.03
C GLY A 224 -16.62 10.25 -7.06
N ALA A 225 -16.37 11.18 -6.15
CA ALA A 225 -15.10 11.89 -6.01
C ALA A 225 -13.95 10.92 -5.64
N ILE A 226 -14.13 10.11 -4.58
CA ILE A 226 -13.14 9.13 -4.14
C ILE A 226 -12.88 8.10 -5.24
N PHE A 227 -13.92 7.59 -5.91
CA PHE A 227 -13.76 6.66 -7.02
C PHE A 227 -12.90 7.23 -8.15
N GLN A 228 -13.14 8.50 -8.53
CA GLN A 228 -12.38 9.17 -9.58
C GLN A 228 -10.90 9.35 -9.17
N MET A 229 -10.64 9.74 -7.93
CA MET A 229 -9.28 9.84 -7.37
C MET A 229 -8.57 8.47 -7.35
N THR A 230 -9.22 7.45 -6.78
CA THR A 230 -8.69 6.09 -6.71
C THR A 230 -8.39 5.51 -8.10
N LYS A 231 -9.30 5.73 -9.06
CA LYS A 231 -9.08 5.31 -10.45
C LYS A 231 -7.85 5.98 -11.06
N THR A 232 -7.66 7.27 -10.79
CA THR A 232 -6.53 8.05 -11.30
C THR A 232 -5.20 7.59 -10.68
N LEU A 233 -5.15 7.40 -9.36
CA LEU A 233 -3.96 6.93 -8.65
C LEU A 233 -3.54 5.51 -9.05
N ASN A 234 -4.50 4.65 -9.39
CA ASN A 234 -4.24 3.31 -9.91
C ASN A 234 -3.88 3.29 -11.41
N SER A 235 -3.96 4.42 -12.11
CA SER A 235 -3.56 4.54 -13.50
C SER A 235 -2.05 4.77 -13.62
N ASP A 236 -1.42 4.03 -14.53
CA ASP A 236 -0.04 4.28 -14.96
C ASP A 236 0.04 5.48 -15.94
N GLU A 237 -1.10 5.99 -16.42
CA GLU A 237 -1.19 7.13 -17.34
C GLU A 237 -1.19 8.47 -16.59
N GLU A 238 -0.70 9.52 -17.26
CA GLU A 238 -0.81 10.90 -16.79
C GLU A 238 -2.29 11.31 -16.70
N LEU A 239 -2.59 12.17 -15.73
CA LEU A 239 -3.91 12.74 -15.50
C LEU A 239 -4.30 13.64 -16.67
N ASP A 240 -5.23 13.14 -17.48
CA ASP A 240 -5.79 13.89 -18.57
C ASP A 240 -6.70 15.04 -18.08
N ILE A 241 -6.83 16.08 -18.92
CA ILE A 241 -7.57 17.30 -18.60
C ILE A 241 -9.06 17.01 -18.39
N GLU A 242 -9.64 16.03 -19.08
CA GLU A 242 -11.06 15.69 -18.95
C GLU A 242 -11.35 15.05 -17.59
N THR A 243 -10.51 14.09 -17.16
CA THR A 243 -10.56 13.45 -15.84
C THR A 243 -10.38 14.47 -14.71
N PHE A 244 -9.46 15.43 -14.87
CA PHE A 244 -9.28 16.51 -13.89
C PHE A 244 -10.50 17.43 -13.82
N ASN A 245 -11.02 17.89 -14.97
CA ASN A 245 -12.21 18.74 -15.01
C ASN A 245 -13.45 18.05 -14.44
N ARG A 246 -13.58 16.74 -14.64
CA ARG A 246 -14.66 15.95 -14.02
C ARG A 246 -14.57 15.99 -12.49
N SER A 247 -13.35 15.89 -11.94
CA SER A 247 -13.14 15.96 -10.48
C SER A 247 -13.50 17.34 -9.93
N LEU A 248 -13.10 18.41 -10.63
CA LEU A 248 -13.51 19.78 -10.29
C LEU A 248 -15.03 19.98 -10.35
N ASN A 249 -15.72 19.38 -11.32
CA ASN A 249 -17.17 19.48 -11.41
C ASN A 249 -17.85 18.80 -10.22
N ILE A 250 -17.40 17.59 -9.84
CA ILE A 250 -17.93 16.89 -8.67
C ILE A 250 -17.70 17.72 -7.40
N GLU A 251 -16.52 18.31 -7.24
CA GLU A 251 -16.21 19.17 -6.11
C GLU A 251 -17.14 20.39 -6.03
N ASN A 252 -17.34 21.08 -7.16
CA ASN A 252 -18.30 22.19 -7.23
C ASN A 252 -19.73 21.74 -6.91
N GLU A 253 -20.15 20.54 -7.31
CA GLU A 253 -21.46 19.97 -6.98
C GLU A 253 -21.59 19.73 -5.47
N ILE A 254 -20.57 19.14 -4.83
CA ILE A 254 -20.50 18.94 -3.36
C ILE A 254 -20.64 20.29 -2.64
N ASN A 255 -19.84 21.26 -3.05
CA ASN A 255 -19.81 22.58 -2.45
C ASN A 255 -21.14 23.33 -2.56
N ASN A 256 -21.75 23.30 -3.75
CA ASN A 256 -23.06 23.90 -4.00
C ASN A 256 -24.15 23.20 -3.18
N PHE A 257 -24.12 21.87 -3.12
CA PHE A 257 -25.10 21.10 -2.36
C PHE A 257 -24.98 21.37 -0.86
N ARG A 258 -23.75 21.40 -0.30
CA ARG A 258 -23.49 21.81 1.09
C ARG A 258 -24.10 23.18 1.39
N ASN A 259 -23.89 24.17 0.52
CA ASN A 259 -24.42 25.51 0.70
C ASN A 259 -25.97 25.54 0.66
N GLN A 260 -26.57 24.80 -0.27
CA GLN A 260 -28.02 24.64 -0.34
C GLN A 260 -28.58 24.03 0.95
N LEU A 261 -28.01 22.92 1.41
CA LEU A 261 -28.47 22.23 2.62
C LEU A 261 -28.29 23.09 3.88
N LYS A 262 -27.19 23.84 3.98
CA LYS A 262 -26.94 24.78 5.08
C LYS A 262 -27.99 25.89 5.16
N ASN A 263 -28.33 26.48 4.02
CA ASN A 263 -29.36 27.52 3.94
C ASN A 263 -30.74 26.96 4.28
N GLN A 264 -31.08 25.78 3.74
CA GLN A 264 -32.35 25.12 4.04
C GLN A 264 -32.46 24.74 5.52
N ASN A 265 -31.36 24.25 6.12
CA ASN A 265 -31.34 23.87 7.52
C ASN A 265 -31.64 25.06 8.44
N ALA A 266 -31.09 26.24 8.14
CA ALA A 266 -31.37 27.46 8.91
C ALA A 266 -32.87 27.82 8.89
N VAL A 267 -33.53 27.69 7.74
CA VAL A 267 -34.98 27.92 7.59
C VAL A 267 -35.78 26.88 8.37
N ASN A 268 -35.45 25.61 8.21
CA ASN A 268 -36.18 24.50 8.84
C ASN A 268 -36.10 24.51 10.37
N VAL A 269 -34.93 24.83 10.92
CA VAL A 269 -34.75 24.99 12.38
C VAL A 269 -35.60 26.14 12.90
N ASN A 270 -35.63 27.27 12.18
CA ASN A 270 -36.47 28.41 12.56
C ASN A 270 -37.97 28.07 12.50
N ASN A 271 -38.37 27.24 11.54
CA ASN A 271 -39.75 26.76 11.39
C ASN A 271 -40.12 25.61 12.33
N HIS A 272 -39.17 25.08 13.11
CA HIS A 272 -39.34 23.92 14.00
C HIS A 272 -39.74 22.63 13.26
N ASP A 273 -39.25 22.46 12.03
CA ASP A 273 -39.54 21.27 11.19
C ASP A 273 -38.89 19.98 11.73
N TYR A 274 -37.84 20.11 12.55
CA TYR A 274 -37.19 19.02 13.28
C TYR A 274 -36.43 19.52 14.50
N ASP A 275 -36.03 18.58 15.36
CA ASP A 275 -35.29 18.86 16.58
C ASP A 275 -33.91 19.48 16.31
N TYR A 276 -33.48 20.38 17.20
CA TYR A 276 -32.20 21.07 17.10
C TYR A 276 -31.02 20.10 17.13
N LEU A 277 -31.10 19.01 17.92
CA LEU A 277 -30.00 18.03 17.99
C LEU A 277 -29.83 17.25 16.67
N ALA A 278 -30.95 16.96 15.99
CA ALA A 278 -30.94 16.40 14.64
C ALA A 278 -30.35 17.39 13.63
N SER A 279 -30.66 18.68 13.75
CA SER A 279 -30.03 19.72 12.93
C SER A 279 -28.51 19.76 13.07
N VAL A 280 -27.98 19.68 14.29
CA VAL A 280 -26.54 19.81 14.55
C VAL A 280 -25.79 18.63 13.96
N THR A 281 -26.22 17.42 14.29
CA THR A 281 -25.57 16.20 13.78
C THR A 281 -25.67 16.10 12.26
N TYR A 282 -26.79 16.51 11.67
CA TYR A 282 -26.97 16.56 10.22
C TYR A 282 -26.00 17.51 9.54
N MET A 283 -25.88 18.75 10.06
CA MET A 283 -24.95 19.71 9.49
C MET A 283 -23.49 19.30 9.66
N ASP A 284 -23.14 18.68 10.79
CA ASP A 284 -21.79 18.14 10.98
C ASP A 284 -21.47 17.05 9.95
N THR A 285 -22.42 16.16 9.63
CA THR A 285 -22.25 15.16 8.55
C THR A 285 -22.01 15.83 7.20
N ILE A 286 -22.82 16.84 6.84
CA ILE A 286 -22.71 17.53 5.54
C ILE A 286 -21.40 18.32 5.42
N VAL A 287 -20.97 19.00 6.48
CA VAL A 287 -19.71 19.76 6.49
C VAL A 287 -18.52 18.81 6.41
N GLU A 288 -18.54 17.68 7.12
CA GLU A 288 -17.44 16.72 7.08
C GLU A 288 -17.33 16.04 5.70
N CYS A 289 -18.46 15.81 5.02
CA CYS A 289 -18.44 15.37 3.62
C CYS A 289 -17.79 16.41 2.71
N GLU A 290 -18.12 17.69 2.85
CA GLU A 290 -17.53 18.73 2.00
C GLU A 290 -16.01 18.85 2.20
N LYS A 291 -15.51 18.82 3.44
CA LYS A 291 -14.06 18.74 3.67
C LYS A 291 -13.42 17.52 3.01
N MET A 292 -14.10 16.37 3.03
CA MET A 292 -13.62 15.17 2.33
C MET A 292 -13.53 15.39 0.82
N GLY A 293 -14.48 16.12 0.23
CA GLY A 293 -14.40 16.60 -1.15
C GLY A 293 -13.15 17.46 -1.40
N ASP A 294 -12.90 18.44 -0.52
CA ASP A 294 -11.72 19.31 -0.59
C ASP A 294 -10.40 18.49 -0.58
N TYR A 295 -10.27 17.52 0.32
CA TYR A 295 -9.08 16.64 0.36
C TYR A 295 -8.92 15.83 -0.93
N VAL A 296 -10.02 15.31 -1.47
CA VAL A 296 -10.00 14.56 -2.73
C VAL A 296 -9.56 15.44 -3.90
N ILE A 297 -10.06 16.68 -4.03
CA ILE A 297 -9.64 17.56 -5.11
C ILE A 297 -8.18 18.00 -4.94
N ASN A 298 -7.70 18.21 -3.70
CA ASN A 298 -6.30 18.54 -3.43
C ASN A 298 -5.35 17.44 -3.91
N VAL A 299 -5.72 16.16 -3.76
CA VAL A 299 -4.97 15.04 -4.34
C VAL A 299 -4.90 15.16 -5.86
N MET A 300 -6.02 15.44 -6.52
CA MET A 300 -6.08 15.57 -7.98
C MET A 300 -5.26 16.77 -8.51
N GLU A 301 -5.27 17.89 -7.78
CA GLU A 301 -4.44 19.05 -8.09
C GLU A 301 -2.95 18.74 -7.92
N ALA A 302 -2.56 18.11 -6.82
CA ALA A 302 -1.19 17.70 -6.58
C ALA A 302 -0.71 16.71 -7.66
N LEU A 303 -1.53 15.73 -8.06
CA LEU A 303 -1.18 14.82 -9.15
C LEU A 303 -0.89 15.58 -10.46
N ARG A 304 -1.75 16.52 -10.81
CA ARG A 304 -1.57 17.36 -12.01
C ARG A 304 -0.32 18.23 -11.94
N GLU A 305 0.05 18.72 -10.75
CA GLU A 305 1.30 19.45 -10.54
C GLU A 305 2.52 18.55 -10.74
N SER A 306 2.47 17.29 -10.28
CA SER A 306 3.58 16.34 -10.38
C SER A 306 3.93 15.90 -11.81
N GLU A 307 3.01 16.09 -12.75
CA GLU A 307 3.10 15.66 -14.14
C GLU A 307 3.43 16.83 -15.11
N LYS A 308 3.63 18.04 -14.59
CA LYS A 308 4.09 19.22 -15.35
C LYS A 308 5.61 19.37 -15.33
#